data_AF-A0AAU2WZD0-F1
#
_entry.id   AF-A0AAU2WZD0-F1
#
_cell.length_a   1.000
_cell.length_b   1.000
_cell.length_c   1.000
_cell.angle_alpha   90.00
_cell.angle_beta   90.00
_cell.angle_gamma   90.00
#
_symmetry.space_group_name_H-M   'P 1'
#
loop_
_entity.id
_entity.type
_entity.pdbx_description
1 polymer ?
#
loop_
_entity_poly.entity_id
_entity_poly.type
_entity_poly.pdbx_seq_one_letter_code
_entity_poly.pdbx_strand_id
1 'polypeptide(L)'
;MSEVEAQTQQTLPGSSVWFIPLPGFHQVAISGRLDELRGRCEEYVREVGEGESQNAAIDGVNSVIAMVNSLFANGVCYLATGLFGKDDGGYSTANLALSVIETELPEGGATQLALAGIVEAKWGCDPKPVDVPAGPAVAWSDVVRIGLDAAPGAAPPPELPEVHQMHVAVVHPDGRRIAVLQCSTTDAGEVDSYQAMVDVMAATIWFDGESPYFREEPEPSGAGPDFRSVLG
;
A
#
# COMPACT_ATOMS: atom_id res chain seq x y z
N MET A 1 -0.32 -10.77 -25.65
CA MET A 1 -1.22 -10.45 -24.53
C MET A 1 -0.66 -9.19 -23.90
N SER A 2 -1.31 -8.05 -24.09
CA SER A 2 -0.93 -6.80 -23.41
C SER A 2 -1.45 -6.86 -21.98
N GLU A 3 -0.55 -6.98 -21.02
CA GLU A 3 -0.90 -6.72 -19.62
C GLU A 3 -1.20 -5.22 -19.50
N VAL A 4 -2.46 -4.90 -19.30
CA VAL A 4 -2.89 -3.57 -18.90
C VAL A 4 -2.42 -3.42 -17.44
N GLU A 5 -1.35 -2.65 -17.24
CA GLU A 5 -0.92 -2.23 -15.90
C GLU A 5 -2.09 -1.47 -15.25
N ALA A 6 -2.72 -2.08 -14.26
CA ALA A 6 -3.83 -1.47 -13.53
C ALA A 6 -3.29 -0.30 -12.69
N GLN A 7 -3.28 0.90 -13.27
CA GLN A 7 -2.95 2.12 -12.55
C GLN A 7 -4.05 2.43 -11.55
N THR A 8 -3.66 2.78 -10.32
CA THR A 8 -4.63 3.15 -9.29
C THR A 8 -4.61 4.66 -9.08
N GLN A 9 -5.71 5.31 -9.46
CA GLN A 9 -5.98 6.70 -9.08
C GLN A 9 -6.53 6.73 -7.66
N GLN A 10 -5.89 7.48 -6.75
CA GLN A 10 -6.51 7.85 -5.49
C GLN A 10 -6.61 9.37 -5.41
N THR A 11 -7.85 9.84 -5.44
CA THR A 11 -8.18 11.26 -5.38
C THR A 11 -8.57 11.60 -3.95
N LEU A 12 -7.70 12.32 -3.23
CA LEU A 12 -8.13 13.04 -2.03
C LEU A 12 -8.77 14.37 -2.47
N PRO A 13 -9.69 14.96 -1.68
CA PRO A 13 -10.26 16.27 -2.01
C PRO A 13 -9.13 17.31 -2.15
N GLY A 14 -8.90 17.80 -3.37
CA GLY A 14 -7.95 18.87 -3.66
C GLY A 14 -6.53 18.46 -4.08
N SER A 15 -6.23 17.16 -4.23
CA SER A 15 -4.89 16.68 -4.64
C SER A 15 -4.94 15.20 -5.07
N SER A 16 -4.31 14.85 -6.19
CA SER A 16 -4.19 13.47 -6.65
C SER A 16 -2.76 12.96 -6.47
N VAL A 17 -2.64 11.75 -5.90
CA VAL A 17 -1.41 10.97 -5.89
C VAL A 17 -1.64 9.73 -6.74
N TRP A 18 -0.68 9.47 -7.61
CA TRP A 18 -0.70 8.35 -8.55
C TRP A 18 0.52 7.48 -8.31
N PHE A 19 0.38 6.19 -8.51
CA PHE A 19 1.48 5.24 -8.60
C PHE A 19 1.00 3.99 -9.34
N ILE A 20 1.96 3.15 -9.75
CA ILE A 20 1.69 1.89 -10.42
C ILE A 20 2.01 0.75 -9.45
N PRO A 21 1.01 0.01 -8.95
CA PRO A 21 1.27 -1.17 -8.14
C PRO A 21 1.90 -2.26 -9.00
N LEU A 22 2.88 -2.98 -8.45
CA LEU A 22 3.49 -4.09 -9.16
C LEU A 22 2.53 -5.28 -9.31
N PRO A 23 2.71 -6.10 -10.36
CA PRO A 23 1.96 -7.35 -10.52
C PRO A 23 2.03 -8.24 -9.28
N GLY A 24 0.93 -8.92 -8.97
CA GLY A 24 0.79 -9.80 -7.81
C GLY A 24 0.14 -9.14 -6.59
N PHE A 25 0.02 -7.81 -6.55
CA PHE A 25 -0.80 -7.12 -5.57
C PHE A 25 -2.27 -7.03 -6.03
N HIS A 26 -3.17 -7.43 -5.14
CA HIS A 26 -4.61 -7.33 -5.33
C HIS A 26 -5.20 -6.25 -4.44
N GLN A 27 -5.79 -5.23 -5.05
CA GLN A 27 -6.36 -4.11 -4.33
C GLN A 27 -7.46 -4.57 -3.38
N VAL A 28 -7.35 -4.13 -2.13
CA VAL A 28 -8.40 -4.29 -1.12
C VAL A 28 -9.29 -3.06 -1.23
N ALA A 29 -10.56 -3.29 -1.56
CA ALA A 29 -11.52 -2.21 -1.73
C ALA A 29 -11.80 -1.53 -0.39
N ILE A 30 -11.09 -0.44 -0.12
CA ILE A 30 -11.35 0.44 1.02
C ILE A 30 -12.29 1.59 0.64
N SER A 31 -12.42 1.89 -0.65
CA SER A 31 -13.30 2.94 -1.16
C SER A 31 -14.78 2.57 -0.93
N GLY A 32 -15.44 3.28 -0.03
CA GLY A 32 -16.86 3.14 0.24
C GLY A 32 -17.26 3.95 1.47
N ARG A 33 -18.55 4.24 1.63
CA ARG A 33 -19.05 4.73 2.91
C ARG A 33 -18.89 3.59 3.91
N LEU A 34 -18.20 3.83 5.04
CA LEU A 34 -17.97 2.82 6.08
C LEU A 34 -19.27 2.12 6.50
N ASP A 35 -20.40 2.82 6.44
CA ASP A 35 -21.73 2.29 6.71
C ASP A 35 -22.20 1.24 5.68
N GLU A 36 -21.84 1.38 4.41
CA GLU A 36 -22.15 0.41 3.35
C GLU A 36 -21.29 -0.85 3.50
N LEU A 37 -20.00 -0.69 3.82
CA LEU A 37 -19.11 -1.80 4.12
C LEU A 37 -19.60 -2.58 5.34
N ARG A 38 -19.95 -1.85 6.42
CA ARG A 38 -20.55 -2.42 7.63
C ARG A 38 -21.82 -3.21 7.29
N GLY A 39 -22.75 -2.62 6.55
CA GLY A 39 -24.00 -3.27 6.17
C GLY A 39 -23.79 -4.58 5.42
N ARG A 40 -22.87 -4.59 4.44
CA ARG A 40 -22.50 -5.80 3.68
C ARG A 40 -21.87 -6.88 4.55
N CYS A 41 -20.96 -6.50 5.45
CA CYS A 41 -20.31 -7.43 6.36
C CYS A 41 -21.32 -8.04 7.35
N GLU A 42 -22.21 -7.23 7.93
CA GLU A 42 -23.26 -7.73 8.81
C GLU A 42 -24.26 -8.64 8.08
N GLU A 43 -24.63 -8.32 6.84
CA GLU A 43 -25.49 -9.18 6.00
C GLU A 43 -24.83 -10.53 5.75
N TYR A 44 -23.55 -10.56 5.36
CA TYR A 44 -22.79 -11.79 5.19
C TYR A 44 -22.71 -12.62 6.49
N VAL A 45 -22.48 -11.97 7.64
CA VAL A 45 -22.47 -12.66 8.94
C VAL A 45 -23.82 -13.30 9.26
N ARG A 46 -24.95 -12.68 8.85
CA ARG A 46 -26.29 -13.27 8.98
C ARG A 46 -26.51 -14.45 8.04
N GLU A 47 -25.87 -14.49 6.88
CA GLU A 47 -25.99 -15.60 5.94
C GLU A 47 -25.19 -16.84 6.36
N VAL A 48 -24.07 -16.66 7.07
CA VAL A 48 -23.10 -17.74 7.32
C VAL A 48 -23.31 -18.47 8.65
N GLY A 49 -24.06 -17.92 9.62
CA GLY A 49 -24.29 -18.63 10.88
C GLY A 49 -25.35 -18.06 11.82
N GLU A 50 -25.71 -18.84 12.83
CA GLU A 50 -26.67 -18.50 13.89
C GLU A 50 -26.01 -18.61 15.29
N GLY A 51 -26.55 -17.91 16.29
CA GLY A 51 -26.18 -18.06 17.70
C GLY A 51 -24.95 -17.26 18.16
N GLU A 52 -24.23 -17.73 19.18
CA GLU A 52 -23.09 -17.01 19.78
C GLU A 52 -21.96 -16.71 18.77
N SER A 53 -21.75 -17.58 17.79
CA SER A 53 -20.80 -17.37 16.69
C SER A 53 -21.14 -16.16 15.83
N GLN A 54 -22.44 -15.83 15.70
CA GLN A 54 -22.90 -14.66 14.96
C GLN A 54 -22.57 -13.36 15.69
N ASN A 55 -22.76 -13.32 17.02
CA ASN A 55 -22.41 -12.15 17.82
C ASN A 55 -20.90 -11.87 17.80
N ALA A 56 -20.08 -12.92 17.95
CA ALA A 56 -18.63 -12.79 17.84
C ALA A 56 -18.20 -12.31 16.45
N ALA A 57 -18.88 -12.77 15.39
CA ALA A 57 -18.63 -12.32 14.03
C ALA A 57 -19.04 -10.84 13.82
N ILE A 58 -20.16 -10.38 14.41
CA ILE A 58 -20.56 -8.97 14.41
C ILE A 58 -19.52 -8.10 15.13
N ASP A 59 -19.00 -8.54 16.27
CA ASP A 59 -17.93 -7.83 16.98
C ASP A 59 -16.65 -7.76 16.13
N GLY A 60 -16.31 -8.86 15.45
CA GLY A 60 -15.23 -8.89 14.46
C GLY A 60 -15.43 -7.88 13.33
N VAL A 61 -16.64 -7.76 12.79
CA VAL A 61 -16.98 -6.72 11.80
C VAL A 61 -16.79 -5.32 12.37
N ASN A 62 -17.23 -5.05 13.59
CA ASN A 62 -17.03 -3.76 14.26
C ASN A 62 -15.54 -3.41 14.38
N SER A 63 -14.71 -4.38 14.78
CA SER A 63 -13.25 -4.21 14.84
C SER A 63 -12.64 -3.91 13.47
N VAL A 64 -13.06 -4.63 12.42
CA VAL A 64 -12.59 -4.38 11.05
C VAL A 64 -12.98 -2.98 10.58
N ILE A 65 -14.23 -2.54 10.82
CA ILE A 65 -14.66 -1.19 10.45
C ILE A 65 -13.88 -0.12 11.22
N ALA A 66 -13.66 -0.32 12.52
CA ALA A 66 -12.86 0.60 13.32
C ALA A 66 -11.40 0.69 12.81
N MET A 67 -10.81 -0.45 12.43
CA MET A 67 -9.49 -0.51 11.81
C MET A 67 -9.46 0.24 10.47
N VAL A 68 -10.39 -0.02 9.56
CA VAL A 68 -10.47 0.67 8.25
C VAL A 68 -10.66 2.17 8.45
N ASN A 69 -11.52 2.59 9.38
CA ASN A 69 -11.69 3.99 9.72
C ASN A 69 -10.40 4.62 10.27
N SER A 70 -9.66 3.90 11.11
CA SER A 70 -8.36 4.35 11.61
C SER A 70 -7.35 4.52 10.49
N LEU A 71 -7.31 3.61 9.51
CA LEU A 71 -6.44 3.73 8.35
C LEU A 71 -6.77 5.01 7.55
N PHE A 72 -8.05 5.28 7.29
CA PHE A 72 -8.47 6.52 6.63
C PHE A 72 -8.10 7.79 7.42
N ALA A 73 -8.31 7.77 8.73
CA ALA A 73 -7.95 8.90 9.60
C ALA A 73 -6.44 9.18 9.60
N ASN A 74 -5.62 8.17 9.28
CA ASN A 74 -4.17 8.30 9.13
C ASN A 74 -3.71 8.56 7.68
N GLY A 75 -4.65 8.90 6.79
CA GLY A 75 -4.36 9.29 5.41
C GLY A 75 -4.15 8.12 4.44
N VAL A 76 -4.43 6.88 4.85
CA VAL A 76 -4.36 5.71 3.94
C VAL A 76 -5.42 5.87 2.85
N CYS A 77 -4.97 5.93 1.60
CA CYS A 77 -5.83 6.05 0.42
C CYS A 77 -5.79 4.82 -0.48
N TYR A 78 -4.80 3.94 -0.32
CA TYR A 78 -4.72 2.66 -1.04
C TYR A 78 -4.36 1.53 -0.08
N LEU A 79 -4.95 0.35 -0.31
CA LEU A 79 -4.53 -0.91 0.29
C LEU A 79 -4.56 -2.02 -0.75
N ALA A 80 -3.59 -2.92 -0.68
CA ALA A 80 -3.56 -4.16 -1.45
C ALA A 80 -2.89 -5.28 -0.66
N THR A 81 -3.19 -6.52 -1.03
CA THR A 81 -2.52 -7.71 -0.50
C THR A 81 -1.94 -8.51 -1.66
N GLY A 82 -0.69 -8.94 -1.52
CA GLY A 82 -0.02 -9.80 -2.49
C GLY A 82 0.29 -11.18 -1.91
N LEU A 83 0.24 -12.18 -2.77
CA LEU A 83 0.62 -13.56 -2.49
C LEU A 83 1.66 -13.98 -3.55
N PHE A 84 2.88 -14.25 -3.12
CA PHE A 84 4.03 -14.49 -3.98
C PHE A 84 4.57 -15.90 -3.77
N GLY A 85 4.88 -16.61 -4.86
CA GLY A 85 5.55 -17.92 -4.76
C GLY A 85 7.02 -17.75 -4.40
N LYS A 86 7.54 -18.69 -3.60
CA LYS A 86 8.95 -18.77 -3.22
C LYS A 86 9.69 -19.85 -4.00
N ASP A 87 11.02 -19.75 -4.04
CA ASP A 87 11.90 -20.74 -4.66
C ASP A 87 11.80 -22.14 -4.03
N ASP A 88 11.44 -22.22 -2.75
CA ASP A 88 11.24 -23.48 -2.02
C ASP A 88 9.86 -24.13 -2.28
N GLY A 89 9.04 -23.52 -3.15
CA GLY A 89 7.67 -23.94 -3.42
C GLY A 89 6.65 -23.48 -2.38
N GLY A 90 7.08 -22.69 -1.39
CA GLY A 90 6.23 -22.01 -0.43
C GLY A 90 5.59 -20.75 -1.00
N TYR A 91 4.86 -20.06 -0.14
CA TYR A 91 4.27 -18.76 -0.46
C TYR A 91 4.66 -17.73 0.59
N SER A 92 4.79 -16.49 0.16
CA SER A 92 4.94 -15.31 0.99
C SER A 92 3.77 -14.36 0.78
N THR A 93 3.40 -13.64 1.84
CA THR A 93 2.33 -12.65 1.79
C THR A 93 2.87 -11.28 2.15
N ALA A 94 2.40 -10.26 1.45
CA ALA A 94 2.71 -8.87 1.75
C ALA A 94 1.45 -8.00 1.69
N ASN A 95 1.37 -6.99 2.54
CA ASN A 95 0.34 -5.96 2.48
C ASN A 95 0.96 -4.64 2.06
N LEU A 96 0.38 -4.00 1.06
CA LEU A 96 0.80 -2.72 0.52
C LEU A 96 -0.21 -1.65 0.93
N ALA A 97 0.28 -0.51 1.40
CA ALA A 97 -0.50 0.67 1.70
C ALA A 97 0.14 1.90 1.06
N LEU A 98 -0.70 2.82 0.58
CA LEU A 98 -0.30 4.19 0.27
C LEU A 98 -1.05 5.12 1.20
N SER A 99 -0.30 5.98 1.88
CA SER A 99 -0.84 7.07 2.69
C SER A 99 -0.41 8.41 2.11
N VAL A 100 -1.29 9.40 2.22
CA VAL A 100 -0.94 10.79 1.90
C VAL A 100 -1.15 11.62 3.16
N ILE A 101 -0.11 12.33 3.57
CA ILE A 101 -0.05 13.06 4.82
C ILE A 101 0.29 14.52 4.52
N GLU A 102 -0.43 15.45 5.16
CA GLU A 102 -0.07 16.87 5.13
C GLU A 102 1.17 17.13 5.99
N THR A 103 2.01 18.06 5.55
CA THR A 103 3.25 18.42 6.23
C THR A 103 3.59 19.89 5.99
N GLU A 104 4.64 20.37 6.65
CA GLU A 104 5.21 21.71 6.49
C GLU A 104 6.74 21.59 6.43
N LEU A 105 7.23 20.79 5.47
CA LEU A 105 8.66 20.65 5.27
C LEU A 105 9.23 21.88 4.56
N PRO A 106 10.49 22.25 4.84
CA PRO A 106 11.15 23.30 4.08
C PRO A 106 11.21 22.91 2.61
N GLU A 107 10.97 23.88 1.72
CA GLU A 107 11.08 23.69 0.27
C GLU A 107 12.56 23.59 -0.17
N GLY A 108 12.80 22.86 -1.26
CA GLY A 108 14.09 22.82 -1.95
C GLY A 108 15.11 21.83 -1.37
N GLY A 109 16.41 22.18 -1.44
CA GLY A 109 17.50 21.23 -1.18
C GLY A 109 17.59 20.66 0.24
N ALA A 110 16.89 21.25 1.21
CA ALA A 110 16.88 20.79 2.61
C ALA A 110 15.76 19.79 2.92
N THR A 111 14.78 19.61 2.02
CA THR A 111 13.58 18.79 2.27
C THR A 111 13.93 17.34 2.61
N GLN A 112 14.83 16.71 1.85
CA GLN A 112 15.20 15.30 2.04
C GLN A 112 15.87 15.07 3.40
N LEU A 113 16.75 15.99 3.80
CA LEU A 113 17.45 15.93 5.09
C LEU A 113 16.48 16.13 6.26
N ALA A 114 15.54 17.07 6.12
CA ALA A 114 14.50 17.28 7.13
C ALA A 114 13.60 16.04 7.28
N LEU A 115 13.20 15.43 6.17
CA LEU A 115 12.43 14.20 6.18
C LEU A 115 13.21 13.06 6.85
N ALA A 116 14.48 12.87 6.49
CA ALA A 116 15.35 11.87 7.11
C ALA A 116 15.44 12.09 8.63
N GLY A 117 15.68 13.32 9.10
CA GLY A 117 15.73 13.62 10.54
C GLY A 117 14.43 13.34 11.28
N ILE A 118 13.27 13.59 10.64
CA ILE A 118 11.96 13.21 11.21
C ILE A 118 11.84 11.69 11.31
N VAL A 119 12.27 10.97 10.26
CA VAL A 119 12.19 9.51 10.23
C VAL A 119 13.06 8.89 11.33
N GLU A 120 14.31 9.32 11.44
CA GLU A 120 15.22 8.88 12.50
C GLU A 120 14.65 9.19 13.89
N ALA A 121 14.15 10.41 14.12
CA ALA A 121 13.64 10.83 15.43
C ALA A 121 12.36 10.08 15.86
N LYS A 122 11.47 9.76 14.92
CA LYS A 122 10.17 9.16 15.21
C LYS A 122 10.20 7.64 15.28
N TRP A 123 10.99 6.99 14.42
CA TRP A 123 11.02 5.53 14.32
C TRP A 123 12.34 4.92 14.81
N GLY A 124 13.37 5.72 15.10
CA GLY A 124 14.66 5.22 15.55
C GLY A 124 15.38 4.36 14.52
N CYS A 125 15.03 4.51 13.24
CA CYS A 125 15.62 3.82 12.11
C CYS A 125 16.67 4.69 11.40
N ASP A 126 17.45 4.08 10.52
CA ASP A 126 18.44 4.75 9.66
C ASP A 126 17.85 4.99 8.27
N PRO A 127 17.23 6.17 8.02
CA PRO A 127 16.63 6.47 6.73
C PRO A 127 17.69 6.68 5.66
N LYS A 128 17.48 6.06 4.50
CA LYS A 128 18.33 6.19 3.34
C LYS A 128 17.70 7.14 2.33
N PRO A 129 18.41 8.19 1.88
CA PRO A 129 17.98 8.97 0.73
C PRO A 129 17.77 8.06 -0.48
N VAL A 130 16.65 8.24 -1.19
CA VAL A 130 16.38 7.56 -2.46
C VAL A 130 16.00 8.57 -3.52
N ASP A 131 16.43 8.33 -4.75
CA ASP A 131 16.13 9.19 -5.88
C ASP A 131 14.84 8.71 -6.55
N VAL A 132 13.80 9.54 -6.50
CA VAL A 132 12.55 9.30 -7.23
C VAL A 132 12.20 10.52 -8.09
N PRO A 133 11.55 10.33 -9.26
CA PRO A 133 11.25 11.43 -10.17
C PRO A 133 10.35 12.51 -9.57
N ALA A 134 9.46 12.14 -8.65
CA ALA A 134 8.45 13.03 -8.08
C ALA A 134 8.98 14.02 -7.03
N GLY A 135 10.20 13.83 -6.52
CA GLY A 135 10.78 14.74 -5.55
C GLY A 135 11.70 14.07 -4.53
N PRO A 136 12.07 14.82 -3.46
CA PRO A 136 12.86 14.29 -2.37
C PRO A 136 12.21 13.07 -1.71
N ALA A 137 12.96 12.00 -1.52
CA ALA A 137 12.45 10.80 -0.87
C ALA A 137 13.44 10.13 0.07
N VAL A 138 12.91 9.39 1.04
CA VAL A 138 13.70 8.54 1.95
C VAL A 138 13.04 7.18 2.09
N ALA A 139 13.87 6.15 2.18
CA ALA A 139 13.47 4.77 2.45
C ALA A 139 13.92 4.35 3.85
N TRP A 140 13.13 3.54 4.54
CA TRP A 140 13.53 2.90 5.79
C TRP A 140 12.75 1.62 6.01
N SER A 141 13.23 0.81 6.95
CA SER A 141 12.54 -0.40 7.39
C SER A 141 12.48 -0.44 8.91
N ASP A 142 11.41 -0.98 9.46
CA ASP A 142 11.26 -1.26 10.88
C ASP A 142 10.55 -2.60 11.13
N VAL A 143 10.57 -3.05 12.39
CA VAL A 143 9.96 -4.31 12.81
C VAL A 143 8.98 -4.02 13.95
N VAL A 144 7.72 -4.35 13.72
CA VAL A 144 6.64 -4.19 14.68
C VAL A 144 6.31 -5.55 15.28
N ARG A 145 6.35 -5.65 16.61
CA ARG A 145 5.91 -6.84 17.34
C ARG A 145 4.44 -6.71 17.68
N ILE A 146 3.61 -7.58 17.14
CA ILE A 146 2.16 -7.55 17.40
C ILE A 146 1.87 -8.31 18.69
N GLY A 147 1.41 -7.58 19.71
CA GLY A 147 0.80 -8.18 20.88
C GLY A 147 -0.50 -8.85 20.48
N LEU A 148 -0.51 -10.18 20.41
CA LEU A 148 -1.77 -10.93 20.33
C LEU A 148 -2.26 -11.16 21.77
N ASP A 149 -3.40 -10.58 22.11
CA ASP A 149 -4.11 -10.98 23.32
C ASP A 149 -4.40 -12.47 23.22
N ALA A 150 -3.87 -13.24 24.18
CA ALA A 150 -4.13 -14.67 24.23
C ALA A 150 -5.64 -14.88 24.35
N ALA A 151 -6.20 -15.79 23.54
CA ALA A 151 -7.58 -16.21 23.71
C ALA A 151 -7.82 -16.63 25.17
N PRO A 152 -9.01 -16.39 25.76
CA PRO A 152 -9.28 -16.75 27.15
C PRO A 152 -8.91 -18.21 27.45
N GLY A 153 -7.90 -18.43 28.29
CA GLY A 153 -7.39 -19.76 28.65
C GLY A 153 -6.18 -20.26 27.86
N ALA A 154 -5.69 -19.51 26.87
CA ALA A 154 -4.42 -19.79 26.21
C ALA A 154 -3.27 -19.07 26.93
N ALA A 155 -2.12 -19.74 27.05
CA ALA A 155 -0.89 -19.06 27.43
C ALA A 155 -0.48 -18.11 26.28
N PRO A 156 0.02 -16.90 26.57
CA PRO A 156 0.58 -16.04 25.53
C PRO A 156 1.70 -16.78 24.80
N PRO A 157 1.82 -16.62 23.47
CA PRO A 157 2.89 -17.24 22.72
C PRO A 157 4.26 -16.79 23.27
N PRO A 158 5.28 -17.68 23.24
CA PRO A 158 6.59 -17.39 23.83
C PRO A 158 7.31 -16.23 23.12
N GLU A 159 6.98 -15.98 21.85
CA GLU A 159 7.47 -14.86 21.05
C GLU A 159 6.30 -14.17 20.37
N LEU A 160 6.31 -12.84 20.36
CA LEU A 160 5.31 -12.05 19.66
C LEU A 160 5.57 -12.13 18.16
N PRO A 161 4.54 -12.32 17.31
CA PRO A 161 4.69 -12.23 15.87
C PRO A 161 5.36 -10.93 15.45
N GLU A 162 6.41 -11.04 14.65
CA GLU A 162 7.11 -9.90 14.07
C GLU A 162 6.51 -9.60 12.69
N VAL A 163 6.27 -8.31 12.44
CA VAL A 163 5.89 -7.79 11.13
C VAL A 163 6.98 -6.84 10.70
N HIS A 164 7.66 -7.19 9.62
CA HIS A 164 8.63 -6.35 8.95
C HIS A 164 7.87 -5.34 8.09
N GLN A 165 8.25 -4.07 8.16
CA GLN A 165 7.66 -3.02 7.36
C GLN A 165 8.76 -2.28 6.61
N MET A 166 8.52 -2.05 5.33
CA MET A 166 9.40 -1.39 4.38
C MET A 166 8.67 -0.16 3.87
N HIS A 167 9.33 0.99 3.93
CA HIS A 167 8.70 2.28 3.69
C HIS A 167 9.51 3.08 2.69
N VAL A 168 8.81 3.83 1.85
CA VAL A 168 9.38 4.96 1.11
C VAL A 168 8.43 6.14 1.25
N ALA A 169 8.96 7.26 1.76
CA ALA A 169 8.26 8.53 1.83
C ALA A 169 8.78 9.45 0.73
N VAL A 170 7.88 9.93 -0.13
CA VAL A 170 8.14 10.88 -1.21
C VAL A 170 7.46 12.19 -0.88
N VAL A 171 8.21 13.29 -0.85
CA VAL A 171 7.68 14.62 -0.57
C VAL A 171 7.24 15.28 -1.87
N HIS A 172 6.05 15.87 -1.83
CA HIS A 172 5.58 16.73 -2.89
C HIS A 172 6.55 17.92 -3.09
N PRO A 173 6.79 18.42 -4.32
CA PRO A 173 7.70 19.55 -4.57
C PRO A 173 7.42 20.84 -3.77
N ASP A 174 6.17 21.08 -3.38
CA ASP A 174 5.75 22.21 -2.51
C ASP A 174 6.07 22.02 -1.02
N GLY A 175 6.58 20.85 -0.62
CA GLY A 175 6.90 20.54 0.78
C GLY A 175 5.69 20.41 1.70
N ARG A 176 4.46 20.35 1.19
CA ARG A 176 3.21 20.34 1.98
C ARG A 176 2.54 18.98 2.09
N ARG A 177 2.98 18.02 1.29
CA ARG A 177 2.41 16.67 1.25
C ARG A 177 3.51 15.63 1.18
N ILE A 178 3.25 14.47 1.79
CA ILE A 178 4.12 13.30 1.73
C ILE A 178 3.26 12.12 1.30
N ALA A 179 3.67 11.43 0.23
CA ALA A 179 3.18 10.12 -0.11
C ALA A 179 4.06 9.07 0.59
N VAL A 180 3.48 8.21 1.42
CA VAL A 180 4.18 7.13 2.11
C VAL A 180 3.69 5.82 1.54
N LEU A 181 4.57 5.14 0.80
CA LEU A 181 4.35 3.76 0.38
C LEU A 181 4.89 2.85 1.50
N GLN A 182 4.06 1.94 1.99
CA GLN A 182 4.42 0.97 3.01
C GLN A 182 4.09 -0.43 2.51
N CYS A 183 5.07 -1.33 2.57
CA CYS A 183 4.85 -2.77 2.42
C CYS A 183 5.11 -3.44 3.75
N SER A 184 4.28 -4.41 4.16
CA SER A 184 4.49 -5.17 5.39
C SER A 184 4.36 -6.67 5.15
N THR A 185 5.20 -7.45 5.83
CA THR A 185 5.20 -8.91 5.75
C THR A 185 5.58 -9.53 7.09
N THR A 186 5.10 -10.75 7.34
CA THR A 186 5.59 -11.60 8.45
C THR A 186 6.77 -12.47 8.04
N ASP A 187 7.21 -12.37 6.78
CA ASP A 187 8.22 -13.21 6.20
C ASP A 187 9.59 -12.52 6.15
N ALA A 188 10.39 -12.76 7.18
CA ALA A 188 11.71 -12.15 7.33
C ALA A 188 12.65 -12.44 6.15
N GLY A 189 12.46 -13.56 5.43
CA GLY A 189 13.30 -13.96 4.31
C GLY A 189 13.11 -13.12 3.03
N GLU A 190 11.99 -12.41 2.92
CA GLU A 190 11.59 -11.67 1.72
C GLU A 190 11.68 -10.15 1.89
N VAL A 191 12.21 -9.66 3.02
CA VAL A 191 12.27 -8.23 3.35
C VAL A 191 13.01 -7.43 2.28
N ASP A 192 14.17 -7.92 1.83
CA ASP A 192 14.96 -7.24 0.80
C ASP A 192 14.24 -7.23 -0.56
N SER A 193 13.62 -8.35 -0.93
CA SER A 193 12.79 -8.48 -2.14
C SER A 193 11.67 -7.45 -2.13
N TYR A 194 10.96 -7.34 -1.00
CA TYR A 194 9.85 -6.41 -0.87
C TYR A 194 10.28 -4.96 -0.74
N GLN A 195 11.43 -4.65 -0.13
CA GLN A 195 11.99 -3.30 -0.16
C GLN A 195 12.28 -2.87 -1.60
N ALA A 196 12.89 -3.74 -2.41
CA ALA A 196 13.13 -3.44 -3.82
C ALA A 196 11.83 -3.19 -4.60
N MET A 197 10.76 -3.95 -4.30
CA MET A 197 9.43 -3.70 -4.88
C MET A 197 8.87 -2.33 -4.47
N VAL A 198 9.01 -1.94 -3.19
CA VAL A 198 8.58 -0.62 -2.70
C VAL A 198 9.36 0.49 -3.40
N ASP A 199 10.67 0.35 -3.56
CA ASP A 199 11.51 1.34 -4.23
C ASP A 199 11.09 1.53 -5.70
N VAL A 200 10.81 0.43 -6.41
CA VAL A 200 10.31 0.46 -7.80
C VAL A 200 8.95 1.15 -7.88
N MET A 201 8.00 0.79 -7.01
CA MET A 201 6.69 1.44 -6.97
C MET A 201 6.80 2.92 -6.62
N ALA A 202 7.68 3.29 -5.70
CA ALA A 202 7.91 4.69 -5.32
C ALA A 202 8.47 5.53 -6.48
N ALA A 203 9.29 4.94 -7.36
CA ALA A 203 9.77 5.60 -8.58
C ALA A 203 8.64 5.91 -9.59
N THR A 204 7.46 5.29 -9.44
CA THR A 204 6.27 5.57 -10.25
C THR A 204 5.33 6.58 -9.60
N ILE A 205 5.63 7.04 -8.38
CA ILE A 205 4.81 8.04 -7.71
C ILE A 205 4.81 9.33 -8.53
N TRP A 206 3.63 9.93 -8.63
CA TRP A 206 3.43 11.24 -9.24
C TRP A 206 2.38 12.03 -8.47
N PHE A 207 2.60 13.32 -8.36
CA PHE A 207 1.66 14.24 -7.71
C PHE A 207 1.08 15.22 -8.72
N ASP A 208 -0.22 15.47 -8.61
CA ASP A 208 -0.98 16.48 -9.33
C ASP A 208 -0.90 16.39 -10.88
N GLY A 209 -2.04 16.49 -11.56
CA GLY A 209 -2.12 16.41 -13.02
C GLY A 209 -2.20 14.98 -13.59
N GLU A 210 -2.01 14.88 -14.91
CA GLU A 210 -2.00 13.63 -15.66
C GLU A 210 -0.64 12.95 -15.53
N SER A 211 -0.65 11.63 -15.26
CA SER A 211 0.55 10.83 -15.16
C SER A 211 1.40 10.94 -16.43
N PRO A 212 2.74 11.10 -16.36
CA PRO A 212 3.61 11.06 -17.56
C PRO A 212 3.59 9.69 -18.26
N TYR A 213 3.09 8.66 -17.58
CA TYR A 213 2.84 7.33 -18.14
C TYR A 213 1.50 7.25 -18.89
N PHE A 214 0.69 8.32 -18.87
CA PHE A 214 -0.52 8.48 -19.64
C PHE A 214 -0.16 9.10 -21.00
N ARG A 215 0.23 8.27 -21.96
CA ARG A 215 -0.04 8.59 -23.37
C ARG A 215 -1.35 7.91 -23.70
N GLU A 216 -2.33 8.70 -24.14
CA GLU A 216 -3.50 8.16 -24.84
C GLU A 216 -3.00 7.11 -25.84
N GLU A 217 -3.53 5.88 -25.74
CA GLU A 217 -3.37 4.92 -26.82
C GLU A 217 -3.75 5.64 -28.11
N PRO A 218 -2.89 5.65 -29.15
CA PRO A 218 -3.30 6.22 -30.41
C PRO A 218 -4.60 5.54 -30.80
N GLU A 219 -5.64 6.33 -31.09
CA GLU A 219 -6.92 5.79 -31.60
C GLU A 219 -6.61 4.70 -32.61
N PRO A 220 -7.29 3.54 -32.57
CA PRO A 220 -7.05 2.47 -33.52
C PRO A 220 -7.26 3.01 -34.92
N SER A 221 -6.16 3.45 -35.54
CA SER A 221 -6.12 3.83 -36.93
C SER A 221 -6.61 2.61 -37.67
N GLY A 222 -7.75 2.75 -38.36
CA GLY A 222 -8.46 1.68 -39.08
C GLY A 222 -7.70 1.12 -40.28
N ALA A 223 -6.42 0.81 -40.10
CA ALA A 223 -5.53 0.16 -41.04
C ALA A 223 -4.51 -0.67 -40.24
N GLY A 224 -4.99 -1.75 -39.62
CA GLY A 224 -4.09 -2.79 -39.10
C GLY A 224 -3.22 -3.33 -40.24
N PRO A 225 -1.89 -3.49 -40.05
CA PRO A 225 -1.06 -4.16 -41.05
C PRO A 225 -1.48 -5.62 -41.13
N ASP A 226 -1.75 -6.10 -42.35
CA ASP A 226 -1.98 -7.52 -42.64
C ASP A 226 -0.65 -8.28 -42.52
N PHE A 227 -0.42 -8.90 -41.36
CA PHE A 227 0.75 -9.74 -41.10
C PHE A 227 0.62 -11.18 -41.65
N ARG A 228 -0.35 -11.49 -42.51
CA ARG A 228 -0.44 -12.81 -43.17
C ARG A 228 0.61 -13.07 -44.26
N SER A 229 1.55 -12.16 -44.51
CA SER A 229 2.53 -12.31 -45.60
C SER A 229 3.96 -12.66 -45.18
N VAL A 230 4.24 -12.96 -43.90
CA VAL A 230 5.62 -13.22 -43.43
C VAL A 230 5.91 -14.68 -43.05
N LEU A 231 4.94 -15.59 -43.11
CA LEU A 231 5.21 -17.02 -42.93
C LEU A 231 4.57 -17.81 -44.07
N GLY A 232 5.42 -18.20 -45.02
CA GLY A 232 5.17 -19.36 -45.87
C GLY A 232 5.30 -20.67 -45.10
#